data_AF-A0A269PII3-F1
#
_entry.id   AF-A0A269PII3-F1
#
_cell.length_a   1.000
_cell.length_b   1.000
_cell.length_c   1.000
_cell.angle_alpha   90.00
_cell.angle_beta   90.00
_cell.angle_gamma   90.00
#
_symmetry.space_group_name_H-M   'P 1'
#
loop_
_entity.id
_entity.type
_entity.pdbx_description
1 polymer ?
#
loop_
_entity_poly.entity_id
_entity_poly.type
_entity_poly.pdbx_seq_one_letter_code
_entity_poly.pdbx_strand_id
1 'polypeptide(L)'
;MKVINKCLMVFFVILGLSNLQHENYLSAIIMIICTILCSQTMLAKLNKQIKERAVIDNKENPPFYTLKTSVSASIVMLIIGMSLTEPIEKTIQTEPKLTTSKNQVETKKKPVAHKYTVIDFTDYSFPGRTRLEWTIMAPTAITAKDRARTAMQAAKDLQEEYQSDVSFILLEDNEVVAGKGFPYAMAAYCYDVCGMSGQDCNGVEFKIKTSDIVLTEQQREIWKSWYTNLNRFKYNGTLNEGELTEYLAKKFNVEKEYIKPPFINRVSIDSNIL
;
A
#
# COMPACT_ATOMS: atom_id res chain seq x y z
N MET A 1 27.50 8.30 -27.24
CA MET A 1 26.49 9.23 -26.66
C MET A 1 25.38 8.55 -25.84
N LYS A 2 24.90 7.33 -26.17
CA LYS A 2 23.83 6.63 -25.39
C LYS A 2 24.21 6.23 -23.96
N VAL A 3 25.48 5.93 -23.69
CA VAL A 3 25.97 5.50 -22.36
C VAL A 3 26.05 6.69 -21.39
N ILE A 4 26.48 7.86 -21.88
CA ILE A 4 26.64 9.09 -21.07
C ILE A 4 25.31 9.54 -20.46
N ASN A 5 24.22 9.50 -21.23
CA ASN A 5 22.90 9.91 -20.73
C ASN A 5 22.31 8.97 -19.67
N LYS A 6 22.65 7.67 -19.70
CA LYS A 6 22.19 6.72 -18.67
C LYS A 6 22.96 6.92 -17.36
N CYS A 7 24.28 7.11 -17.44
CA CYS A 7 25.10 7.41 -16.27
C CYS A 7 24.69 8.73 -15.61
N LEU A 8 24.32 9.75 -16.40
CA LEU A 8 23.91 11.05 -15.89
C LEU A 8 22.61 11.00 -15.06
N MET A 9 21.61 10.20 -15.47
CA MET A 9 20.38 10.04 -14.69
C MET A 9 20.61 9.32 -13.35
N VAL A 10 21.42 8.26 -13.37
CA VAL A 10 21.78 7.54 -12.13
C VAL A 10 22.53 8.48 -11.19
N PHE A 11 23.43 9.31 -11.72
CA PHE A 11 24.14 10.32 -10.95
C PHE A 11 23.23 11.37 -10.32
N PHE A 12 22.22 11.87 -11.06
CA PHE A 12 21.23 12.82 -10.52
C PHE A 12 20.37 12.23 -9.41
N VAL A 13 19.97 10.95 -9.53
CA VAL A 13 19.20 10.25 -8.49
C VAL A 13 20.05 10.03 -7.23
N ILE A 14 21.30 9.60 -7.37
CA ILE A 14 22.21 9.38 -6.24
C ILE A 14 22.49 10.69 -5.50
N LEU A 15 22.79 11.78 -6.23
CA LEU A 15 23.00 13.09 -5.61
C LEU A 15 21.72 13.65 -4.98
N GLY A 16 20.54 13.42 -5.59
CA GLY A 16 19.26 13.82 -5.00
C GLY A 16 19.02 13.14 -3.66
N LEU A 17 19.25 11.82 -3.58
CA LEU A 17 19.12 11.03 -2.36
C LEU A 17 20.14 11.43 -1.28
N SER A 18 21.38 11.72 -1.67
CA SER A 18 22.42 12.21 -0.74
C SER A 18 22.06 13.59 -0.16
N ASN A 19 21.49 14.49 -0.95
CA ASN A 19 21.03 15.79 -0.45
C ASN A 19 19.81 15.68 0.49
N LEU A 20 18.93 14.69 0.27
CA LEU A 20 17.83 14.37 1.19
C LEU A 20 18.34 13.91 2.57
N GLN A 21 19.45 13.16 2.62
CA GLN A 21 20.06 12.72 3.89
C GLN A 21 20.72 13.85 4.69
N HIS A 22 21.10 14.94 4.03
CA HIS A 22 21.73 16.11 4.66
C HIS A 22 20.75 17.28 4.90
N GLU A 23 19.44 17.02 4.89
CA GLU A 23 18.37 18.01 5.09
C GLU A 23 18.41 19.19 4.08
N ASN A 24 19.11 19.02 2.96
CA ASN A 24 19.21 20.01 1.89
C ASN A 24 18.08 19.83 0.88
N TYR A 25 16.84 20.03 1.34
CA TYR A 25 15.61 19.78 0.59
C TYR A 25 15.53 20.55 -0.73
N LEU A 26 16.03 21.80 -0.76
CA LEU A 26 16.02 22.62 -1.98
C LEU A 26 16.89 22.00 -3.09
N SER A 27 18.08 21.50 -2.74
CA SER A 27 18.98 20.81 -3.67
C SER A 27 18.36 19.51 -4.17
N ALA A 28 17.75 18.72 -3.26
CA ALA A 28 17.07 17.49 -3.62
C ALA A 28 15.89 17.73 -4.60
N ILE A 29 15.07 18.76 -4.37
CA ILE A 29 13.96 19.13 -5.25
C ILE A 29 14.47 19.53 -6.65
N ILE A 30 15.53 20.34 -6.73
CA ILE A 30 16.14 20.73 -8.01
C ILE A 30 16.60 19.50 -8.79
N MET A 31 17.22 18.52 -8.12
CA MET A 31 17.72 17.30 -8.75
C MET A 31 16.59 16.37 -9.22
N ILE A 32 15.48 16.29 -8.49
CA ILE A 32 14.28 15.57 -8.91
C ILE A 32 13.68 16.22 -10.16
N ILE A 33 13.56 17.56 -10.18
CA ILE A 33 13.04 18.31 -11.34
C ILE A 33 13.94 18.08 -12.58
N CYS A 34 15.26 18.16 -12.43
CA CYS A 34 16.21 17.86 -13.50
C CYS A 34 16.04 16.43 -14.05
N THR A 35 15.81 15.45 -13.17
CA THR A 35 15.58 14.06 -13.57
C THR A 35 14.29 13.91 -14.36
N ILE A 36 13.20 14.58 -13.94
CA ILE A 36 11.93 14.58 -14.66
C ILE A 36 12.09 15.20 -16.05
N LEU A 37 12.76 16.36 -16.17
CA LEU A 37 12.99 17.01 -17.45
C LEU A 37 13.87 16.16 -18.39
N CYS A 38 14.93 15.54 -17.88
CA CYS A 38 15.75 14.62 -18.67
C CYS A 38 14.95 13.38 -19.13
N SER A 39 14.06 12.85 -18.29
CA SER A 39 13.23 11.68 -18.62
C SER A 39 12.27 11.94 -19.78
N GLN A 40 11.68 13.14 -19.87
CA GLN A 40 10.79 13.52 -20.97
C GLN A 40 11.50 13.47 -22.33
N THR A 41 12.72 14.01 -22.40
CA THR A 41 13.50 14.02 -23.66
C THR A 41 13.92 12.62 -24.11
N MET A 42 14.23 11.74 -23.15
CA MET A 42 14.59 10.35 -23.43
C MET A 42 13.37 9.53 -23.85
N LEU A 43 12.21 9.76 -23.22
CA LEU A 43 10.94 9.11 -23.55
C LEU A 43 10.50 9.47 -24.98
N ALA A 44 10.63 10.74 -25.37
CA ALA A 44 10.35 11.19 -26.73
C ALA A 44 11.26 10.50 -27.76
N LYS A 45 12.56 10.35 -27.46
CA LYS A 45 13.51 9.63 -28.32
C LYS A 45 13.18 8.13 -28.42
N LEU A 46 12.77 7.51 -27.31
CA LEU A 46 12.40 6.09 -27.26
C LEU A 46 11.12 5.83 -28.07
N ASN A 47 10.07 6.64 -27.87
CA ASN A 47 8.83 6.52 -28.63
C ASN A 47 9.06 6.76 -30.13
N LYS A 48 9.95 7.69 -30.49
CA LYS A 48 10.36 7.89 -31.90
C LYS A 48 11.02 6.63 -32.48
N GLN A 49 11.97 6.01 -31.76
CA GLN A 49 12.64 4.78 -32.22
C GLN A 49 11.67 3.58 -32.33
N ILE A 50 10.72 3.48 -31.41
CA ILE A 50 9.68 2.44 -31.45
C ILE A 50 8.78 2.63 -32.67
N LYS A 51 8.37 3.86 -32.95
CA LYS A 51 7.56 4.18 -34.14
C LYS A 51 8.30 3.88 -35.44
N GLU A 52 9.58 4.24 -35.53
CA GLU A 52 10.42 3.94 -36.70
C GLU A 52 10.59 2.43 -36.93
N ARG A 53 10.77 1.63 -35.86
CA ARG A 53 10.82 0.16 -35.97
C ARG A 53 9.48 -0.47 -36.34
N ALA A 54 8.38 0.06 -35.83
CA ALA A 54 7.04 -0.45 -36.14
C ALA A 54 6.68 -0.32 -37.62
N VAL A 55 7.16 0.74 -38.28
CA VAL A 55 7.01 0.93 -39.73
C VAL A 55 7.80 -0.13 -40.52
N ILE A 56 9.00 -0.49 -40.05
CA ILE A 56 9.83 -1.54 -40.67
C ILE A 56 9.19 -2.92 -40.51
N ASP A 57 8.62 -3.19 -39.33
CA ASP A 57 8.01 -4.48 -38.98
C ASP A 57 6.53 -4.60 -39.37
N ASN A 58 5.99 -3.62 -40.10
CA ASN A 58 4.58 -3.53 -40.54
C ASN A 58 3.55 -3.73 -39.41
N LYS A 59 3.83 -3.18 -38.21
CA LYS A 59 2.94 -3.25 -37.04
C LYS A 59 2.03 -2.02 -36.97
N GLU A 60 0.71 -2.24 -37.03
CA GLU A 60 -0.29 -1.17 -37.04
C GLU A 60 -0.40 -0.41 -35.70
N ASN A 61 0.00 -1.02 -34.56
CA ASN A 61 -0.12 -0.40 -33.24
C ASN A 61 1.08 -0.70 -32.33
N PRO A 62 2.19 0.05 -32.41
CA PRO A 62 3.29 -0.12 -31.49
C PRO A 62 2.99 0.42 -30.08
N PRO A 63 3.57 -0.17 -29.03
CA PRO A 63 3.39 0.31 -27.67
C PRO A 63 3.90 1.75 -27.54
N PHE A 64 3.06 2.63 -26.97
CA PHE A 64 3.39 4.04 -26.74
C PHE A 64 3.54 4.31 -25.24
N TYR A 65 4.73 4.73 -24.82
CA TYR A 65 4.99 5.01 -23.41
C TYR A 65 4.61 6.46 -23.08
N THR A 66 3.79 6.64 -22.05
CA THR A 66 3.37 7.97 -21.58
C THR A 66 4.16 8.40 -20.35
N LEU A 67 4.23 9.70 -20.10
CA LEU A 67 4.92 10.23 -18.91
C LEU A 67 4.37 9.64 -17.61
N LYS A 68 3.06 9.32 -17.55
CA LYS A 68 2.42 8.64 -16.41
C LYS A 68 3.04 7.27 -16.13
N THR A 69 3.34 6.47 -17.16
CA THR A 69 4.00 5.17 -17.03
C THR A 69 5.49 5.27 -16.66
N SER A 70 6.14 6.40 -16.92
CA SER A 70 7.54 6.63 -16.53
C SER A 70 7.68 7.15 -15.10
N VAL A 71 6.74 7.97 -14.61
CA VAL A 71 6.77 8.52 -13.25
C VAL A 71 6.47 7.43 -12.22
N SER A 72 5.56 6.49 -12.53
CA SER A 72 5.27 5.35 -11.67
C SER A 72 6.50 4.45 -11.44
N ALA A 73 7.33 4.22 -12.47
CA ALA A 73 8.54 3.41 -12.34
C ALA A 73 9.62 4.09 -11.47
N SER A 74 9.75 5.42 -11.55
CA SER A 74 10.73 6.19 -10.77
C SER A 74 10.35 6.31 -9.28
N ILE A 75 9.06 6.41 -8.96
CA ILE A 75 8.57 6.43 -7.57
C ILE A 75 8.82 5.08 -6.88
N VAL A 76 8.63 3.96 -7.60
CA VAL A 76 8.92 2.61 -7.09
C VAL A 76 10.41 2.45 -6.76
N MET A 77 11.33 2.98 -7.59
CA MET A 77 12.76 2.96 -7.29
C MET A 77 13.16 3.86 -6.11
N LEU A 78 12.45 4.97 -5.87
CA LEU A 78 12.70 5.84 -4.72
C LEU A 78 12.28 5.17 -3.40
N ILE A 79 11.17 4.42 -3.41
CA ILE A 79 10.69 3.64 -2.25
C ILE A 79 11.64 2.49 -1.91
N ILE A 80 12.24 1.85 -2.92
CA ILE A 80 13.25 0.80 -2.71
C ILE A 80 14.56 1.40 -2.17
N GLY A 81 14.98 2.58 -2.64
CA GLY A 81 16.19 3.28 -2.16
C GLY A 81 16.13 3.70 -0.69
N MET A 82 14.94 4.03 -0.17
CA MET A 82 14.75 4.37 1.24
C MET A 82 14.70 3.14 2.17
N SER A 83 14.73 1.92 1.63
CA SER A 83 14.70 0.67 2.42
C SER A 83 16.08 0.07 2.71
N LEU A 84 17.18 0.74 2.32
CA LEU A 84 18.57 0.21 2.48
C LEU A 84 19.47 1.04 3.41
N THR A 85 18.92 1.95 4.22
CA THR A 85 19.71 2.62 5.27
C THR A 85 19.27 2.14 6.64
N GLU A 86 20.11 1.28 7.25
CA GLU A 86 19.99 0.88 8.65
C GLU A 86 19.96 2.12 9.58
N PRO A 87 19.14 2.12 10.65
CA PRO A 87 19.15 3.21 11.60
C PRO A 87 20.31 3.05 12.60
N ILE A 88 21.07 4.14 12.75
CA ILE A 88 22.08 4.34 13.79
C ILE A 88 21.40 4.36 15.16
N GLU A 89 21.91 3.52 16.06
CA GLU A 89 21.62 3.45 17.49
C GLU A 89 22.05 4.74 18.22
N LYS A 90 21.10 5.46 18.84
CA LYS A 90 21.37 6.35 19.99
C LYS A 90 20.18 6.44 20.96
N THR A 91 20.40 5.83 22.14
CA THR A 91 20.20 6.35 23.51
C THR A 91 18.91 7.09 23.90
N ILE A 92 18.06 6.35 24.63
CA ILE A 92 17.36 6.66 25.91
C ILE A 92 17.03 8.14 26.22
N GLN A 93 15.73 8.46 26.28
CA GLN A 93 15.12 9.22 27.37
C GLN A 93 13.68 8.72 27.69
N THR A 94 13.43 8.68 29.00
CA THR A 94 12.32 8.14 29.81
C THR A 94 11.02 8.97 29.68
N GLU A 95 9.81 8.38 29.59
CA GLU A 95 8.76 8.19 30.63
C GLU A 95 7.37 8.12 29.94
N PRO A 96 6.23 7.75 30.58
CA PRO A 96 6.01 6.94 31.78
C PRO A 96 5.09 5.73 31.54
N LYS A 97 5.18 4.75 32.46
CA LYS A 97 4.27 3.61 32.61
C LYS A 97 2.80 4.06 32.72
N LEU A 98 1.94 3.63 31.80
CA LEU A 98 0.51 3.56 32.06
C LEU A 98 0.14 2.16 32.55
N THR A 99 -0.40 2.14 33.76
CA THR A 99 -0.73 1.01 34.61
C THR A 99 -1.64 0.00 33.90
N THR A 100 -1.15 -1.22 33.74
CA THR A 100 -1.93 -2.39 33.33
C THR A 100 -2.97 -2.72 34.39
N SER A 101 -4.24 -2.45 34.10
CA SER A 101 -5.36 -3.04 34.84
C SER A 101 -5.45 -4.52 34.48
N LYS A 102 -5.12 -5.38 35.45
CA LYS A 102 -5.38 -6.82 35.40
C LYS A 102 -6.85 -7.06 35.76
N ASN A 103 -7.58 -7.76 34.90
CA ASN A 103 -8.41 -8.94 35.19
C ASN A 103 -9.63 -9.01 34.27
N GLN A 104 -9.51 -9.74 33.16
CA GLN A 104 -10.52 -10.72 32.77
C GLN A 104 -9.80 -11.94 32.19
N VAL A 105 -10.01 -13.10 32.82
CA VAL A 105 -9.59 -14.40 32.30
C VAL A 105 -10.59 -14.75 31.20
N GLU A 106 -10.35 -14.25 29.99
CA GLU A 106 -10.98 -14.81 28.79
C GLU A 106 -10.32 -16.17 28.53
N THR A 107 -11.13 -17.22 28.57
CA THR A 107 -10.79 -18.52 27.99
C THR A 107 -10.31 -18.28 26.56
N LYS A 108 -9.02 -18.49 26.29
CA LYS A 108 -8.39 -18.32 24.97
C LYS A 108 -9.09 -19.20 23.93
N LYS A 109 -10.14 -18.69 23.31
CA LYS A 109 -10.77 -19.29 22.13
C LYS A 109 -9.71 -19.33 21.03
N LYS A 110 -9.54 -20.50 20.39
CA LYS A 110 -8.61 -20.63 19.26
C LYS A 110 -9.06 -19.66 18.15
N PRO A 111 -8.12 -19.00 17.46
CA PRO A 111 -8.46 -18.16 16.31
C PRO A 111 -9.18 -18.98 15.24
N VAL A 112 -10.21 -18.41 14.61
CA VAL A 112 -11.00 -19.07 13.57
C VAL A 112 -11.14 -18.13 12.36
N ALA A 113 -11.11 -18.70 11.16
CA ALA A 113 -11.46 -17.98 9.94
C ALA A 113 -12.97 -17.74 9.87
N HIS A 114 -13.36 -16.53 9.49
CA HIS A 114 -14.77 -16.13 9.39
C HIS A 114 -15.23 -16.13 7.95
N LYS A 115 -16.55 -16.17 7.74
CA LYS A 115 -17.12 -15.94 6.42
C LYS A 115 -16.76 -14.53 5.94
N TYR A 116 -16.42 -14.43 4.67
CA TYR A 116 -16.07 -13.17 4.03
C TYR A 116 -16.88 -12.96 2.76
N THR A 117 -16.84 -11.72 2.26
CA THR A 117 -17.41 -11.30 0.98
C THR A 117 -16.33 -10.58 0.20
N VAL A 118 -16.21 -10.86 -1.10
CA VAL A 118 -15.31 -10.12 -2.00
C VAL A 118 -16.04 -8.86 -2.46
N ILE A 119 -15.37 -7.70 -2.34
CA ILE A 119 -15.95 -6.40 -2.69
C ILE A 119 -15.16 -5.65 -3.76
N ASP A 120 -13.90 -6.02 -3.99
CA ASP A 120 -13.09 -5.49 -5.08
C ASP A 120 -12.06 -6.53 -5.53
N PHE A 121 -11.59 -6.38 -6.76
CA PHE A 121 -10.61 -7.25 -7.40
C PHE A 121 -9.70 -6.47 -8.33
N THR A 122 -8.40 -6.70 -8.23
CA THR A 122 -7.39 -6.11 -9.10
C THR A 122 -6.42 -7.18 -9.60
N ASP A 123 -6.28 -7.26 -10.92
CA ASP A 123 -5.23 -8.03 -11.57
C ASP A 123 -4.02 -7.11 -11.86
N TYR A 124 -2.87 -7.47 -11.29
CA TYR A 124 -1.60 -6.79 -11.52
C TYR A 124 -0.51 -7.79 -11.96
N SER A 125 -0.94 -8.83 -12.67
CA SER A 125 -0.08 -9.83 -13.28
C SER A 125 0.94 -9.23 -14.25
N PHE A 126 2.03 -9.95 -14.46
CA PHE A 126 3.04 -9.63 -15.49
C PHE A 126 3.41 -10.91 -16.23
N PRO A 127 4.10 -10.84 -17.39
CA PRO A 127 4.43 -12.02 -18.16
C PRO A 127 5.13 -13.10 -17.31
N GLY A 128 4.51 -14.28 -17.24
CA GLY A 128 5.02 -15.42 -16.46
C GLY A 128 4.63 -15.44 -14.98
N ARG A 129 3.78 -14.53 -14.50
CA ARG A 129 3.30 -14.53 -13.11
C ARG A 129 1.90 -13.94 -12.98
N THR A 130 0.95 -14.78 -12.57
CA THR A 130 -0.42 -14.39 -12.26
C THR A 130 -0.51 -13.89 -10.82
N ARG A 131 -0.87 -12.62 -10.65
CA ARG A 131 -0.94 -11.96 -9.34
C ARG A 131 -2.25 -11.21 -9.20
N LEU A 132 -3.04 -11.67 -8.25
CA LEU A 132 -4.40 -11.22 -8.04
C LEU A 132 -4.51 -10.64 -6.63
N GLU A 133 -5.18 -9.49 -6.52
CA GLU A 133 -5.53 -8.85 -5.25
C GLU A 133 -7.04 -8.79 -5.13
N TRP A 134 -7.54 -9.22 -3.98
CA TRP A 134 -8.94 -9.11 -3.61
C TRP A 134 -9.07 -8.26 -2.36
N THR A 135 -10.03 -7.34 -2.41
CA THR A 135 -10.51 -6.68 -1.21
C THR A 135 -11.72 -7.44 -0.70
N ILE A 136 -11.69 -7.81 0.58
CA ILE A 136 -12.74 -8.56 1.24
C ILE A 136 -13.26 -7.84 2.47
N MET A 137 -14.48 -8.17 2.89
CA MET A 137 -15.03 -7.81 4.21
C MET A 137 -15.41 -9.05 4.99
N ALA A 138 -15.12 -9.02 6.30
CA ALA A 138 -15.54 -10.06 7.24
C ALA A 138 -15.90 -9.40 8.60
N PRO A 139 -17.12 -8.84 8.75
CA PRO A 139 -17.48 -8.04 9.91
C PRO A 139 -17.47 -8.81 11.24
N THR A 140 -17.51 -10.15 11.20
CA THR A 140 -17.44 -11.00 12.39
C THR A 140 -16.00 -11.34 12.81
N ALA A 141 -14.99 -11.02 12.00
CA ALA A 141 -13.58 -11.17 12.34
C ALA A 141 -13.11 -10.02 13.24
N ILE A 142 -13.41 -10.12 14.54
CA ILE A 142 -13.16 -9.04 15.50
C ILE A 142 -11.70 -9.00 15.96
N THR A 143 -11.11 -10.14 16.30
CA THR A 143 -9.75 -10.18 16.86
C THR A 143 -8.69 -10.13 15.77
N ALA A 144 -7.50 -9.61 16.09
CA ALA A 144 -6.37 -9.62 15.16
C ALA A 144 -6.06 -11.01 14.60
N LYS A 145 -6.14 -12.05 15.43
CA LYS A 145 -5.86 -13.42 15.00
C LYS A 145 -6.97 -13.99 14.12
N ASP A 146 -8.23 -13.69 14.40
CA ASP A 146 -9.36 -14.09 13.55
C ASP A 146 -9.30 -13.41 12.18
N ARG A 147 -8.93 -12.13 12.15
CA ARG A 147 -8.70 -11.37 10.91
C ARG A 147 -7.58 -11.97 10.08
N ALA A 148 -6.45 -12.29 10.73
CA ALA A 148 -5.34 -12.98 10.10
C ALA A 148 -5.77 -14.33 9.51
N ARG A 149 -6.46 -15.17 10.29
CA ARG A 149 -6.99 -16.46 9.82
C ARG A 149 -7.97 -16.30 8.66
N THR A 150 -8.85 -15.32 8.73
CA THR A 150 -9.82 -15.03 7.67
C THR A 150 -9.14 -14.61 6.38
N ALA A 151 -8.17 -13.69 6.46
CA ALA A 151 -7.42 -13.24 5.28
C ALA A 151 -6.55 -14.37 4.69
N MET A 152 -5.95 -15.22 5.54
CA MET A 152 -5.22 -16.40 5.07
C MET A 152 -6.12 -17.40 4.37
N GLN A 153 -7.28 -17.71 4.94
CA GLN A 153 -8.24 -18.64 4.35
C GLN A 153 -8.74 -18.12 3.01
N ALA A 154 -9.16 -16.85 2.95
CA ALA A 154 -9.59 -16.22 1.71
C ALA A 154 -8.50 -16.26 0.63
N ALA A 155 -7.22 -16.06 1.00
CA ALA A 155 -6.12 -16.13 0.05
C ALA A 155 -5.97 -17.53 -0.57
N LYS A 156 -6.19 -18.59 0.22
CA LYS A 156 -6.17 -19.98 -0.28
C LYS A 156 -7.38 -20.27 -1.15
N ASP A 157 -8.58 -19.98 -0.66
CA ASP A 157 -9.84 -20.23 -1.37
C ASP A 157 -9.81 -19.57 -2.76
N LEU A 158 -9.37 -18.32 -2.83
CA LEU A 158 -9.27 -17.56 -4.08
C LEU A 158 -8.07 -18.01 -4.95
N GLN A 159 -6.99 -18.51 -4.34
CA GLN A 159 -5.93 -19.13 -5.12
C GLN A 159 -6.41 -20.44 -5.77
N GLU A 160 -7.14 -21.28 -5.05
CA GLU A 160 -7.70 -22.53 -5.57
C GLU A 160 -8.72 -22.26 -6.69
N GLU A 161 -9.55 -21.23 -6.54
CA GLU A 161 -10.55 -20.85 -7.55
C GLU A 161 -9.90 -20.29 -8.83
N TYR A 162 -8.91 -19.40 -8.70
CA TYR A 162 -8.35 -18.66 -9.85
C TYR A 162 -7.01 -19.19 -10.34
N GLN A 163 -6.41 -20.16 -9.63
CA GLN A 163 -5.11 -20.75 -9.94
C GLN A 163 -4.00 -19.69 -10.12
N SER A 164 -4.05 -18.62 -9.32
CA SER A 164 -3.02 -17.58 -9.32
C SER A 164 -1.73 -18.07 -8.66
N ASP A 165 -0.61 -17.55 -9.11
CA ASP A 165 0.67 -17.81 -8.47
C ASP A 165 0.79 -17.06 -7.15
N VAL A 166 0.20 -15.86 -7.11
CA VAL A 166 0.19 -15.00 -5.93
C VAL A 166 -1.20 -14.44 -5.66
N SER A 167 -1.67 -14.61 -4.43
CA SER A 167 -2.97 -14.15 -3.97
C SER A 167 -2.82 -13.14 -2.84
N PHE A 168 -3.34 -11.93 -3.06
CA PHE A 168 -3.32 -10.83 -2.10
C PHE A 168 -4.70 -10.56 -1.55
N ILE A 169 -4.80 -10.44 -0.24
CA ILE A 169 -6.04 -10.15 0.44
C ILE A 169 -5.88 -8.87 1.25
N LEU A 170 -6.78 -7.92 1.00
CA LEU A 170 -6.99 -6.74 1.82
C LEU A 170 -8.33 -6.92 2.56
N LEU A 171 -8.28 -7.17 3.86
CA LEU A 171 -9.47 -7.25 4.71
C LEU A 171 -9.83 -5.84 5.19
N GLU A 172 -10.87 -5.24 4.61
CA GLU A 172 -11.34 -3.89 4.93
C GLU A 172 -12.56 -3.93 5.85
N ASP A 173 -12.83 -2.81 6.54
CA ASP A 173 -13.98 -2.68 7.43
C ASP A 173 -15.32 -2.60 6.67
N ASN A 174 -15.35 -1.81 5.59
CA ASN A 174 -16.54 -1.57 4.79
C ASN A 174 -16.19 -1.17 3.35
N GLU A 175 -17.17 -1.25 2.44
CA GLU A 175 -17.01 -0.94 1.02
C GLU A 175 -16.59 0.51 0.74
N VAL A 176 -16.99 1.46 1.58
CA VAL A 176 -16.70 2.90 1.36
C VAL A 176 -15.22 3.21 1.56
N VAL A 177 -14.56 2.47 2.46
CA VAL A 177 -13.13 2.64 2.78
C VAL A 177 -12.23 1.69 2.00
N ALA A 178 -12.80 0.81 1.17
CA ALA A 178 -12.07 -0.14 0.35
C ALA A 178 -11.04 0.57 -0.56
N GLY A 179 -9.82 0.02 -0.58
CA GLY A 179 -8.73 0.56 -1.38
C GLY A 179 -8.22 1.94 -0.94
N LYS A 180 -8.62 2.41 0.26
CA LYS A 180 -8.14 3.70 0.81
C LYS A 180 -6.90 3.56 1.70
N GLY A 181 -6.35 2.35 1.84
CA GLY A 181 -5.08 2.09 2.54
C GLY A 181 -5.22 1.66 3.99
N PHE A 182 -6.43 1.30 4.42
CA PHE A 182 -6.77 1.02 5.81
C PHE A 182 -7.23 -0.43 6.11
N PRO A 183 -6.69 -1.48 5.44
CA PRO A 183 -7.14 -2.82 5.74
C PRO A 183 -6.79 -3.22 7.18
N TYR A 184 -7.72 -3.89 7.85
CA TYR A 184 -7.53 -4.53 9.14
C TYR A 184 -6.54 -5.68 9.08
N ALA A 185 -6.52 -6.44 7.98
CA ALA A 185 -5.50 -7.45 7.73
C ALA A 185 -5.07 -7.48 6.27
N MET A 186 -3.83 -7.87 6.05
CA MET A 186 -3.24 -8.06 4.72
C MET A 186 -2.57 -9.42 4.68
N ALA A 187 -2.99 -10.28 3.75
CA ALA A 187 -2.34 -11.56 3.50
C ALA A 187 -1.77 -11.59 2.08
N ALA A 188 -0.51 -12.01 1.95
CA ALA A 188 0.08 -12.38 0.67
C ALA A 188 0.39 -13.87 0.71
N TYR A 189 -0.22 -14.61 -0.20
CA TYR A 189 -0.05 -16.05 -0.38
C TYR A 189 0.73 -16.31 -1.66
N CYS A 190 1.89 -16.94 -1.55
CA CYS A 190 2.71 -17.37 -2.69
C CYS A 190 2.65 -18.90 -2.77
N TYR A 191 1.78 -19.42 -3.63
CA TYR A 191 1.47 -20.86 -3.69
C TYR A 191 2.71 -21.72 -3.96
N ASP A 192 3.60 -21.23 -4.82
CA ASP A 192 4.83 -21.89 -5.22
C ASP A 192 6.03 -21.62 -4.29
N VAL A 193 5.81 -20.90 -3.19
CA VAL A 193 6.82 -20.47 -2.22
C VAL A 193 8.02 -19.70 -2.80
N CYS A 194 7.88 -19.11 -3.99
CA CYS A 194 8.90 -18.31 -4.68
C CYS A 194 8.69 -16.79 -4.57
N GLY A 195 7.95 -16.39 -3.54
CA GLY A 195 7.70 -14.99 -3.23
C GLY A 195 6.95 -14.25 -4.34
N MET A 196 7.12 -12.93 -4.32
CA MET A 196 6.36 -12.00 -5.17
C MET A 196 6.77 -11.96 -6.62
N SER A 197 8.06 -12.20 -6.86
CA SER A 197 8.71 -12.15 -8.16
C SER A 197 8.75 -13.52 -8.84
N GLY A 198 8.53 -14.61 -8.10
CA GLY A 198 8.83 -15.98 -8.55
C GLY A 198 10.33 -16.31 -8.51
N GLN A 199 11.17 -15.45 -7.93
CA GLN A 199 12.64 -15.65 -7.88
C GLN A 199 13.14 -16.03 -6.48
N ASP A 200 12.40 -15.66 -5.44
CA ASP A 200 12.81 -15.83 -4.05
C ASP A 200 12.17 -17.09 -3.45
N CYS A 201 12.63 -18.27 -3.89
CA CYS A 201 12.14 -19.59 -3.45
C CYS A 201 12.69 -19.99 -2.06
N ASN A 202 12.31 -19.21 -1.04
CA ASN A 202 12.79 -19.38 0.34
C ASN A 202 11.84 -20.19 1.24
N GLY A 203 10.78 -20.79 0.68
CA GLY A 203 9.81 -21.57 1.43
C GLY A 203 8.76 -20.73 2.18
N VAL A 204 8.79 -19.40 2.04
CA VAL A 204 7.79 -18.53 2.70
C VAL A 204 6.51 -18.51 1.88
N GLU A 205 5.53 -19.27 2.35
CA GLU A 205 4.21 -19.40 1.73
C GLU A 205 3.31 -18.18 2.04
N PHE A 206 3.38 -17.66 3.26
CA PHE A 206 2.54 -16.56 3.73
C PHE A 206 3.33 -15.37 4.27
N LYS A 207 2.84 -14.16 3.96
CA LYS A 207 3.15 -12.94 4.71
C LYS A 207 1.84 -12.34 5.18
N ILE A 208 1.65 -12.24 6.50
CA ILE A 208 0.42 -11.71 7.10
C ILE A 208 0.73 -10.52 8.01
N LYS A 209 -0.05 -9.45 7.85
CA LYS A 209 -0.08 -8.31 8.75
C LYS A 209 -1.51 -8.11 9.23
N THR A 210 -1.70 -7.79 10.50
CA THR A 210 -3.04 -7.53 11.05
C THR A 210 -3.01 -6.45 12.10
N SER A 211 -4.16 -5.79 12.28
CA SER A 211 -4.42 -4.84 13.33
C SER A 211 -5.30 -5.46 14.41
N ASP A 212 -5.05 -5.05 15.66
CA ASP A 212 -5.88 -5.30 16.83
C ASP A 212 -6.91 -4.20 17.08
N ILE A 213 -6.97 -3.18 16.21
CA ILE A 213 -7.94 -2.09 16.35
C ILE A 213 -9.37 -2.62 16.36
N VAL A 214 -10.17 -2.19 17.33
CA VAL A 214 -11.61 -2.46 17.39
C VAL A 214 -12.32 -1.12 17.36
N LEU A 215 -12.90 -0.78 16.21
CA LEU A 215 -13.70 0.43 16.07
C LEU A 215 -15.06 0.25 16.75
N THR A 216 -15.52 1.28 17.45
CA THR A 216 -16.92 1.37 17.86
C THR A 216 -17.81 1.59 16.64
N GLU A 217 -19.11 1.32 16.77
CA GLU A 217 -20.08 1.60 15.70
C GLU A 217 -20.07 3.09 15.32
N GLN A 218 -20.01 3.98 16.32
CA GLN A 218 -19.91 5.43 16.08
C GLN A 218 -18.64 5.79 15.30
N GLN A 219 -17.49 5.19 15.65
CA GLN A 219 -16.24 5.42 14.92
C GLN A 219 -16.31 4.94 13.47
N ARG A 220 -16.92 3.76 13.21
CA ARG A 220 -17.15 3.27 11.84
C ARG A 220 -18.04 4.22 11.05
N GLU A 221 -19.13 4.72 11.64
CA GLU A 221 -20.05 5.63 10.97
C GLU A 221 -19.45 7.03 10.71
N ILE A 222 -18.65 7.55 11.64
CA ILE A 222 -17.84 8.76 11.43
C ILE A 222 -16.88 8.54 10.26
N TRP A 223 -16.17 7.41 10.24
CA TRP A 223 -15.20 7.09 9.21
C TRP A 223 -15.85 6.92 7.84
N LYS A 224 -16.94 6.15 7.74
CA LYS A 224 -17.75 6.03 6.52
C LYS A 224 -18.24 7.39 6.03
N SER A 225 -18.73 8.24 6.95
CA SER A 225 -19.20 9.59 6.62
C SER A 225 -18.07 10.49 6.15
N TRP A 226 -16.85 10.37 6.68
CA TRP A 226 -15.67 11.08 6.21
C TRP A 226 -15.47 10.84 4.71
N TYR A 227 -15.33 9.57 4.30
CA TYR A 227 -15.07 9.20 2.90
C TYR A 227 -16.24 9.51 1.97
N THR A 228 -17.48 9.36 2.45
CA THR A 228 -18.68 9.71 1.69
C THR A 228 -18.76 11.21 1.37
N ASN A 229 -18.25 12.07 2.27
CA ASN A 229 -18.34 13.52 2.12
C ASN A 229 -17.06 14.17 1.58
N LEU A 230 -15.96 13.44 1.43
CA LEU A 230 -14.66 13.98 0.99
C LEU A 230 -14.78 14.93 -0.21
N ASN A 231 -15.51 14.54 -1.26
CA ASN A 231 -15.59 15.33 -2.49
C ASN A 231 -16.36 16.65 -2.32
N ARG A 232 -17.28 16.74 -1.36
CA ARG A 232 -18.03 17.97 -1.08
C ARG A 232 -17.15 19.05 -0.44
N PHE A 233 -16.10 18.64 0.25
CA PHE A 233 -15.17 19.55 0.94
C PHE A 233 -13.83 19.66 0.22
N LYS A 234 -13.74 19.20 -1.03
CA LYS A 234 -12.56 19.40 -1.88
C LYS A 234 -12.74 20.64 -2.75
N TYR A 235 -11.81 21.57 -2.63
CA TYR A 235 -11.73 22.77 -3.45
C TYR A 235 -10.41 22.75 -4.21
N ASN A 236 -10.48 22.81 -5.55
CA ASN A 236 -9.30 22.76 -6.43
C ASN A 236 -8.38 21.55 -6.17
N GLY A 237 -8.96 20.40 -5.81
CA GLY A 237 -8.23 19.17 -5.51
C GLY A 237 -7.70 19.06 -4.08
N THR A 238 -7.78 20.13 -3.29
CA THR A 238 -7.34 20.15 -1.89
C THR A 238 -8.54 19.97 -0.96
N LEU A 239 -8.42 19.05 0.01
CA LEU A 239 -9.45 18.82 1.03
C LEU A 239 -9.39 19.93 2.09
N ASN A 240 -10.53 20.58 2.36
CA ASN A 240 -10.71 21.40 3.55
C ASN A 240 -11.11 20.49 4.72
N GLU A 241 -10.12 19.94 5.40
CA GLU A 241 -10.33 19.05 6.55
C GLU A 241 -11.04 19.73 7.71
N GLY A 242 -10.84 21.05 7.90
CA GLY A 242 -11.50 21.82 8.95
C GLY A 242 -13.01 21.87 8.77
N GLU A 243 -13.49 22.22 7.57
CA GLU A 243 -14.92 22.25 7.26
C GLU A 243 -15.57 20.85 7.32
N LEU A 244 -14.87 19.83 6.80
CA LEU A 244 -15.35 18.45 6.89
C LEU A 244 -15.47 18.00 8.36
N THR A 245 -14.46 18.30 9.16
CA THR A 245 -14.40 17.98 10.59
C THR A 245 -15.54 18.67 11.34
N GLU A 246 -15.77 19.97 11.10
CA GLU A 246 -16.87 20.72 11.70
C GLU A 246 -18.25 20.16 11.32
N TYR A 247 -18.43 19.86 10.04
CA TYR A 247 -19.66 19.27 9.54
C TYR A 247 -19.97 17.93 10.22
N LEU A 248 -18.97 17.05 10.32
CA LEU A 248 -19.14 15.74 10.94
C LEU A 248 -19.29 15.83 12.46
N ALA A 249 -18.55 16.72 13.14
CA ALA A 249 -18.68 16.97 14.58
C ALA A 249 -20.12 17.36 14.93
N LYS A 250 -20.71 18.28 14.14
CA LYS A 250 -22.12 18.66 14.27
C LYS A 250 -23.06 17.51 13.94
N LYS A 251 -22.79 16.73 12.89
CA LYS A 251 -23.63 15.59 12.47
C LYS A 251 -23.70 14.50 13.55
N PHE A 252 -22.58 14.20 14.20
CA PHE A 252 -22.45 13.12 15.17
C PHE A 252 -22.57 13.57 16.63
N ASN A 253 -22.75 14.89 16.87
CA ASN A 253 -22.81 15.50 18.20
C ASN A 253 -21.62 15.11 19.08
N VAL A 254 -20.41 15.29 18.54
CA VAL A 254 -19.13 15.03 19.23
C VAL A 254 -18.18 16.20 19.05
N GLU A 255 -17.17 16.30 19.90
CA GLU A 255 -16.11 17.30 19.74
C GLU A 255 -15.26 17.02 18.49
N LYS A 256 -14.65 18.06 17.92
CA LYS A 256 -13.92 17.96 16.63
C LYS A 256 -12.75 16.98 16.73
N GLU A 257 -12.15 16.85 17.91
CA GLU A 257 -11.02 16.00 18.23
C GLU A 257 -11.31 14.51 18.01
N TYR A 258 -12.59 14.12 18.11
CA TYR A 258 -13.07 12.74 17.88
C TYR A 258 -13.38 12.45 16.40
N ILE A 259 -13.39 13.46 15.54
CA ILE A 259 -13.60 13.30 14.10
C ILE A 259 -12.23 13.18 13.43
N LYS A 260 -11.66 11.97 13.48
CA LYS A 260 -10.42 11.66 12.78
C LYS A 260 -10.52 10.26 12.17
N PRO A 261 -9.98 10.04 10.95
CA PRO A 261 -9.78 8.69 10.44
C PRO A 261 -8.95 7.87 11.44
N PRO A 262 -9.30 6.59 11.67
CA PRO A 262 -8.54 5.76 12.58
C PRO A 262 -7.14 5.51 12.04
N PHE A 263 -6.14 5.60 12.91
CA PHE A 263 -4.80 5.12 12.59
C PHE A 263 -4.74 3.61 12.82
N ILE A 264 -4.58 2.86 11.74
CA ILE A 264 -4.57 1.39 11.79
C ILE A 264 -3.12 0.91 11.74
N ASN A 265 -2.55 0.66 12.92
CA ASN A 265 -1.27 -0.01 13.03
C ASN A 265 -1.44 -1.50 12.73
N ARG A 266 -0.55 -2.06 11.90
CA ARG A 266 -0.54 -3.49 11.55
C ARG A 266 0.79 -4.09 11.92
N VAL A 267 0.75 -5.19 12.67
CA VAL A 267 1.92 -5.98 13.04
C VAL A 267 1.97 -7.25 12.21
N SER A 268 3.19 -7.63 11.82
CA SER A 268 3.43 -8.93 11.18
C SER A 268 3.14 -10.05 12.17
N ILE A 269 2.46 -11.09 11.73
CA ILE A 269 2.26 -12.31 12.52
C ILE A 269 2.95 -13.46 11.79
N ASP A 270 3.59 -14.35 12.55
CA ASP A 270 4.11 -15.61 12.02
C ASP A 270 2.92 -16.54 11.71
N SER A 271 2.80 -16.99 10.47
CA SER A 271 1.72 -17.88 10.02
C SER A 271 1.75 -19.24 10.73
N ASN A 272 2.90 -19.66 11.27
CA ASN A 272 3.05 -20.96 11.94
C ASN A 272 2.45 -21.00 13.36
N ILE A 273 2.17 -19.84 13.96
CA ILE A 273 1.64 -19.73 15.34
C ILE A 273 0.17 -19.31 15.40
N LEU A 274 -0.45 -19.09 14.23
CA LEU A 274 -1.89 -18.89 14.10
C LEU A 274 -2.57 -20.24 14.16
#